data_AF-A0A800CX75-F1
#
_entry.id   AF-A0A800CX75-F1
#
_cell.length_a   1.000
_cell.length_b   1.000
_cell.length_c   1.000
_cell.angle_alpha   90.00
_cell.angle_beta   90.00
_cell.angle_gamma   90.00
#
_symmetry.space_group_name_H-M   'P 1'
#
loop_
_entity.id
_entity.type
_entity.pdbx_description
1 polymer ?
#
loop_
_entity_poly.entity_id
_entity_poly.type
_entity_poly.pdbx_seq_one_letter_code
_entity_poly.pdbx_strand_id
1 'polypeptide(L)' 'MIYLQKRICLSCRKFRLEDPNSGVCRVDKTVEHYPMKTTEDSCEKWVDGGHQYHIRCGWIKKTLAKEKESVE' A
#
# COMPACT_ATOMS: atom_id res chain seq x y z
N MET A 1 -12.31 -15.16 14.99
CA MET A 1 -11.74 -15.37 13.64
C MET A 1 -10.53 -14.46 13.50
N ILE A 2 -9.33 -15.02 13.39
CA ILE A 2 -8.12 -14.24 13.11
C ILE A 2 -8.11 -14.02 11.59
N TYR A 3 -8.44 -12.82 11.14
CA TYR A 3 -8.31 -12.47 9.72
C TYR A 3 -6.82 -12.31 9.41
N LEU A 4 -6.21 -13.35 8.85
CA LEU A 4 -4.84 -13.26 8.35
C LEU A 4 -4.86 -12.39 7.08
N GLN A 5 -4.29 -11.19 7.15
CA GLN A 5 -4.17 -10.33 5.97
C GLN A 5 -3.24 -10.98 4.95
N LYS A 6 -3.53 -10.79 3.65
CA LYS A 6 -2.63 -11.20 2.57
C LYS A 6 -1.25 -10.55 2.79
N ARG A 7 -0.15 -11.28 2.60
CA ARG A 7 1.22 -10.76 2.76
C ARG A 7 1.67 -9.96 1.53
N ILE A 8 1.04 -8.81 1.28
CA ILE A 8 1.32 -7.91 0.15
C ILE A 8 1.79 -6.53 0.63
N CYS A 9 2.37 -5.72 -0.26
CA CYS A 9 2.86 -4.39 0.06
C CYS A 9 1.74 -3.49 0.58
N LEU A 10 0.54 -3.58 0.03
CA LEU A 10 -0.62 -2.79 0.50
C LEU A 10 -0.97 -3.05 1.98
N SER A 11 -0.75 -4.27 2.49
CA SER A 11 -0.96 -4.63 3.90
C SER A 11 0.31 -4.50 4.76
N CYS A 12 1.43 -4.11 4.18
CA CYS A 12 2.71 -4.04 4.89
C CYS A 12 2.86 -2.72 5.66
N ARG A 13 3.32 -2.79 6.92
CA ARG A 13 3.61 -1.62 7.76
C ARG A 13 4.71 -0.70 7.18
N LYS A 14 5.59 -1.26 6.35
CA LYS A 14 6.75 -0.56 5.76
C LYS A 14 6.44 0.11 4.42
N PHE A 15 5.28 -0.18 3.83
CA PHE A 15 4.88 0.41 2.57
C PHE A 15 4.29 1.81 2.80
N ARG A 16 4.59 2.76 1.93
CA ARG A 16 3.91 4.05 1.86
C ARG A 16 3.23 4.11 0.50
N LEU A 17 1.89 4.17 0.53
CA LEU A 17 1.08 4.31 -0.67
C LEU A 17 1.23 5.74 -1.20
N GLU A 18 1.50 5.89 -2.49
CA GLU A 18 1.64 7.19 -3.17
C GLU A 18 0.48 7.41 -4.16
N ASP A 19 0.05 6.35 -4.84
CA ASP A 19 -1.05 6.36 -5.80
C ASP A 19 -1.94 5.11 -5.63
N PRO A 20 -3.08 5.00 -6.32
CA PRO A 20 -3.99 3.85 -6.19
C PRO A 20 -3.37 2.48 -6.47
N ASN A 21 -2.32 2.43 -7.28
CA ASN A 21 -1.72 1.21 -7.81
C ASN A 21 -0.33 0.93 -7.24
N SER A 22 0.37 1.96 -6.74
CA SER A 22 1.75 1.85 -6.33
C SER A 22 2.16 2.78 -5.18
N GLY A 23 3.38 2.56 -4.69
CA GLY A 23 3.97 3.34 -3.63
C GLY A 23 5.40 2.91 -3.38
N VAL A 24 5.98 3.35 -2.27
CA VAL A 24 7.40 3.11 -1.94
C VAL A 24 7.57 2.16 -0.76
N CYS A 25 8.57 1.29 -0.82
CA CYS A 25 8.95 0.41 0.28
C CYS A 25 10.02 1.07 1.16
N ARG A 26 9.67 1.34 2.43
CA ARG A 26 10.54 2.00 3.42
C ARG A 26 11.15 1.00 4.40
N VAL A 27 11.44 -0.20 3.93
CA VAL A 27 12.07 -1.27 4.72
C VAL A 27 13.47 -0.84 5.15
N ASP A 28 14.27 -0.39 4.18
CA ASP A 28 15.60 0.16 4.41
C ASP A 28 15.47 1.68 4.48
N LYS A 29 15.91 2.30 5.58
CA LYS A 29 15.84 3.76 5.80
C LYS A 29 17.15 4.48 5.47
N THR A 30 18.18 3.74 5.06
CA THR A 30 19.51 4.28 4.76
C THR A 30 19.63 4.75 3.32
N VAL A 31 18.69 4.34 2.45
CA VAL A 31 18.67 4.72 1.04
C VAL A 31 18.15 6.15 0.85
N GLU A 32 18.74 6.87 -0.09
CA GLU A 32 18.27 8.19 -0.52
C GLU A 32 16.94 8.11 -1.27
N HIS A 33 16.79 7.07 -2.11
CA HIS A 33 15.58 6.80 -2.87
C HIS A 33 14.99 5.44 -2.52
N TYR A 34 13.73 5.45 -2.09
CA TYR A 34 13.00 4.22 -1.79
C TYR A 34 12.57 3.52 -3.08
N PRO A 35 12.64 2.17 -3.13
CA PRO A 35 12.18 1.42 -4.28
C PRO A 35 10.64 1.50 -4.40
N MET A 36 10.18 1.77 -5.62
CA MET A 36 8.76 1.69 -5.99
C MET A 36 8.29 0.24 -5.99
N LYS A 37 7.05 0.03 -5.55
CA LYS A 37 6.37 -1.27 -5.46
C LYS A 37 4.90 -1.12 -5.82
N THR A 38 4.36 -2.15 -6.46
CA THR A 38 2.92 -2.26 -6.68
C THR A 38 2.22 -2.58 -5.36
N THR A 39 0.91 -2.35 -5.30
CA THR A 39 0.10 -2.73 -4.13
C THR A 39 0.03 -4.24 -3.90
N GLU A 40 0.25 -5.03 -4.95
CA GLU A 40 0.17 -6.50 -4.95
C GLU A 40 1.52 -7.20 -4.75
N ASP A 41 2.64 -6.47 -4.86
CA ASP A 41 3.98 -7.01 -4.60
C ASP A 41 4.11 -7.58 -3.18
N SER A 42 5.10 -8.44 -2.95
CA SER A 42 5.41 -8.97 -1.62
C SER A 42 6.91 -9.18 -1.44
N CYS A 43 7.36 -9.31 -0.18
CA CYS A 43 8.73 -9.68 0.12
C CYS A 43 8.85 -10.37 1.48
N GLU A 44 10.00 -10.98 1.75
CA GLU A 44 10.28 -11.69 3.00
C GLU A 44 10.30 -10.77 4.23
N LYS A 45 10.69 -9.50 4.04
CA LYS A 45 10.74 -8.45 5.08
C LYS A 45 9.35 -7.85 5.37
N TRP A 46 8.27 -8.47 4.88
CA TRP A 46 6.89 -8.03 5.12
C TRP A 46 6.56 -8.05 6.61
N VAL A 47 5.84 -7.03 7.07
CA VAL A 47 5.36 -6.90 8.45
C VAL A 47 3.91 -6.45 8.41
N ASP A 48 3.05 -7.11 9.20
CA ASP A 48 1.63 -6.78 9.28
C ASP A 48 1.39 -5.30 9.61
N GLY A 49 0.63 -4.63 8.76
CA GLY A 49 0.20 -3.25 8.91
C GLY A 49 -1.11 -3.09 9.70
N GLY A 50 -1.81 -4.18 10.00
CA GLY A 50 -3.07 -4.17 10.75
C GLY A 50 -4.10 -3.24 10.12
N HIS A 51 -4.56 -2.25 10.88
CA HIS A 51 -5.55 -1.27 10.41
C HIS A 51 -5.08 -0.43 9.22
N GLN A 52 -3.77 -0.32 8.96
CA GLN A 52 -3.24 0.44 7.83
C GLN A 52 -3.74 -0.08 6.48
N TYR A 53 -3.94 -1.39 6.35
CA TYR A 53 -4.50 -1.99 5.13
C TYR A 53 -5.87 -1.40 4.80
N HIS A 54 -6.77 -1.36 5.78
CA HIS A 54 -8.13 -0.86 5.59
C HIS A 54 -8.18 0.64 5.31
N ILE A 55 -7.32 1.42 5.99
CA ILE A 55 -7.17 2.86 5.74
C ILE A 55 -6.74 3.10 4.29
N ARG A 56 -5.73 2.36 3.81
CA ARG A 56 -5.23 2.46 2.43
C ARG A 56 -6.28 2.04 1.42
N CYS A 57 -6.98 0.92 1.63
CA CYS A 57 -8.09 0.51 0.76
C CYS A 57 -9.21 1.56 0.69
N GLY A 58 -9.54 2.19 1.82
CA GLY A 58 -10.52 3.28 1.86
C GLY A 58 -10.06 4.50 1.06
N TRP A 59 -8.79 4.85 1.15
CA TRP A 59 -8.19 5.92 0.36
C TRP A 59 -8.20 5.59 -1.14
N ILE A 60 -7.73 4.41 -1.55
CA ILE A 60 -7.71 3.95 -2.96
C ILE A 60 -9.11 4.07 -3.57
N LYS A 61 -10.14 3.55 -2.89
CA LYS A 61 -11.52 3.62 -3.37
C LYS A 61 -11.99 5.06 -3.59
N LYS A 62 -11.67 5.98 -2.66
CA LYS A 62 -12.03 7.39 -2.79
C LYS A 62 -11.27 8.09 -3.91
N THR A 63 -9.99 7.79 -4.07
CA THR A 63 -9.16 8.36 -5.15
C THR A 63 -9.67 7.93 -6.52
N LEU A 64 -9.89 6.62 -6.72
CA LEU A 64 -10.42 6.09 -7.98
C LEU A 64 -11.83 6.59 -8.31
N ALA A 65 -12.67 6.83 -7.29
CA ALA A 65 -14.00 7.41 -7.49
C ALA A 65 -13.91 8.85 -8.05
N LYS A 66 -13.05 9.68 -7.45
CA LYS A 66 -12.83 11.06 -7.91
C LYS A 66 -12.25 11.13 -9.32
N GLU A 67 -11.34 10.22 -9.65
CA GLU A 67 -10.76 10.15 -11.00
C GLU A 67 -11.82 9.82 -12.05
N LYS A 68 -12.80 8.97 -11.73
CA LYS A 68 -13.93 8.68 -12.62
C LYS A 68 -14.85 9.90 -12.80
N GLU A 69 -15.16 10.61 -11.72
CA GLU A 69 -16.01 11.82 -11.74
C GLU A 69 -15.36 12.99 -12.49
N SER A 70 -14.04 13.00 -12.68
CA SER A 70 -13.32 14.08 -13.39
C SER A 70 -13.29 13.89 -14.91
N VAL A 71 -13.78 12.75 -15.41
CA VAL A 71 -13.74 12.36 -16.83
C VAL A 71 -15.15 12.42 -17.48
N GLU A 72 -16.21 12.56 -16.69
CA GLU A 72 -17.59 12.84 -17.13
C GLU A 72 -17.89 14.34 -17.14
#